data_AF-A0A7Y2GDM1-F1
#
_entry.id   AF-A0A7Y2GDM1-F1
#
_cell.length_a   1.000
_cell.length_b   1.000
_cell.length_c   1.000
_cell.angle_alpha   90.00
_cell.angle_beta   90.00
_cell.angle_gamma   90.00
#
_symmetry.space_group_name_H-M   'P 1'
#
loop_
_entity.id
_entity.type
_entity.pdbx_description
1 polymer ?
#
loop_
_entity_poly.entity_id
_entity_poly.type
_entity_poly.pdbx_seq_one_letter_code
_entity_poly.pdbx_strand_id
1 'polypeptide(L)'
;MSDSDGKKTLGLRGSRPSNVKQSFSHGRTKNVVVETKRKRVVVPKAGAAKPAAPGSKPVGDPSKRPAGISDAEMERRLKAVQAAKARETEEAAAREAEEKARAEERERRRAEQEEKERADREREESLKAKAEEEERAKREAEAAAQAAAAAPAEPAVARPTANKAPPAATPRKT
;
A
#
# COMPACT_ATOMS: atom_id res chain seq x y z
N MET A 1 -34.24 3.67 -66.44
CA MET A 1 -35.09 4.04 -65.29
C MET A 1 -34.18 4.40 -64.14
N SER A 2 -34.12 5.69 -63.81
CA SER A 2 -33.31 6.26 -62.73
C SER A 2 -33.85 5.89 -61.35
N ASP A 3 -32.95 5.51 -60.45
CA ASP A 3 -33.18 5.51 -58.99
C ASP A 3 -31.87 5.91 -58.27
N SER A 4 -31.34 7.07 -58.67
CA SER A 4 -30.36 7.81 -57.89
C SER A 4 -31.09 8.92 -57.15
N ASP A 5 -31.85 8.55 -56.13
CA ASP A 5 -32.47 9.49 -55.21
C ASP A 5 -31.55 9.67 -54.00
N GLY A 6 -31.08 10.90 -53.79
CA GLY A 6 -30.04 11.32 -52.84
C GLY A 6 -30.39 11.21 -51.36
N LYS A 7 -31.17 10.22 -50.97
CA LYS A 7 -31.37 9.83 -49.56
C LYS A 7 -30.42 8.67 -49.30
N LYS A 8 -29.51 8.86 -48.33
CA LYS A 8 -28.64 7.79 -47.81
C LYS A 8 -29.47 6.52 -47.71
N THR A 9 -29.16 5.50 -48.51
CA THR A 9 -29.64 4.15 -48.22
C THR A 9 -29.26 3.89 -46.78
N LEU A 10 -30.17 3.31 -46.00
CA LEU A 10 -29.90 2.87 -44.63
C LEU A 10 -28.89 1.71 -44.71
N GLY A 11 -27.69 2.00 -45.20
CA GLY A 11 -26.56 1.11 -45.15
C GLY A 11 -26.31 0.90 -43.69
N LEU A 12 -26.55 -0.33 -43.25
CA LEU A 12 -26.23 -0.84 -41.93
C LEU A 12 -24.74 -0.62 -41.71
N ARG A 13 -24.40 0.58 -41.23
CA ARG A 13 -23.05 1.11 -41.12
C ARG A 13 -22.40 0.38 -39.96
N GLY A 14 -21.84 -0.78 -40.28
CA GLY A 14 -21.07 -1.60 -39.37
C GLY A 14 -21.98 -2.38 -38.42
N SER A 15 -21.99 -3.71 -38.59
CA SER A 15 -22.25 -4.64 -37.51
C SER A 15 -21.22 -4.38 -36.40
N ARG A 16 -21.51 -3.40 -35.53
CA ARG A 16 -20.87 -3.36 -34.22
C ARG A 16 -21.53 -4.50 -33.47
N PRO A 17 -20.79 -5.52 -33.00
CA PRO A 17 -21.39 -6.54 -32.17
C PRO A 17 -21.94 -5.83 -30.93
N SER A 18 -23.27 -5.72 -30.83
CA SER A 18 -23.96 -5.29 -29.63
C SER A 18 -23.79 -6.40 -28.60
N ASN A 19 -22.63 -6.44 -27.95
CA ASN A 19 -22.42 -7.30 -26.81
C ASN A 19 -23.34 -6.79 -25.71
N VAL A 20 -24.50 -7.42 -25.58
CA VAL A 20 -25.37 -7.25 -24.42
C VAL A 20 -24.65 -7.89 -23.25
N LYS A 21 -24.00 -7.06 -22.44
CA LYS A 21 -23.37 -7.50 -21.20
C LYS A 21 -24.48 -7.83 -20.22
N GLN A 22 -24.99 -9.06 -20.29
CA GLN A 22 -25.77 -9.61 -19.19
C GLN A 22 -24.86 -9.63 -17.97
N SER A 23 -25.14 -8.74 -17.02
CA SER A 23 -24.49 -8.74 -15.73
C SER A 23 -25.01 -9.94 -14.95
N PHE A 24 -24.31 -11.08 -15.05
CA PHE A 24 -24.34 -12.04 -13.96
C PHE A 24 -23.65 -11.40 -12.76
N SER A 25 -24.26 -11.49 -11.58
CA SER A 25 -23.86 -10.76 -10.38
C SER A 25 -22.44 -11.09 -9.90
N HIS A 26 -21.83 -12.20 -10.33
CA HIS A 26 -20.45 -12.54 -10.04
C HIS A 26 -19.81 -13.31 -11.22
N GLY A 27 -18.84 -12.72 -11.92
CA GLY A 27 -18.07 -13.41 -12.96
C GLY A 27 -17.19 -12.51 -13.86
N ARG A 28 -16.28 -13.14 -14.62
CA ARG A 28 -15.39 -12.47 -15.59
C ARG A 28 -16.18 -12.00 -16.81
N THR A 29 -16.30 -10.69 -16.99
CA THR A 29 -17.07 -10.08 -18.08
C THR A 29 -16.21 -9.40 -19.15
N LYS A 30 -14.88 -9.66 -19.14
CA LYS A 30 -13.94 -9.24 -20.18
C LYS A 30 -13.49 -10.47 -20.98
N ASN A 31 -13.38 -10.34 -22.29
CA ASN A 31 -12.87 -11.40 -23.16
C ASN A 31 -11.42 -11.71 -22.79
N VAL A 32 -11.14 -12.97 -22.46
CA VAL A 32 -9.78 -13.46 -22.23
C VAL A 32 -9.29 -14.06 -23.54
N VAL A 33 -8.35 -13.40 -24.19
CA VAL A 33 -7.64 -13.99 -25.34
C VAL A 33 -6.60 -14.95 -24.78
N VAL A 34 -6.79 -16.24 -25.03
CA VAL A 34 -5.77 -17.25 -24.74
C VAL A 34 -4.79 -17.25 -25.90
N GLU A 35 -3.55 -16.83 -25.63
CA GLU A 35 -2.44 -17.01 -26.57
C GLU A 35 -2.18 -18.50 -26.74
N THR A 36 -2.87 -19.12 -27.70
CA THR A 36 -2.66 -20.53 -28.03
C THR A 36 -1.38 -20.64 -28.84
N LYS A 37 -0.30 -21.06 -28.17
CA LYS A 37 0.96 -21.38 -28.83
C LYS A 37 0.74 -22.59 -29.74
N ARG A 38 0.97 -22.42 -31.05
CA ARG A 38 0.93 -23.54 -32.01
C ARG A 38 1.93 -24.61 -31.59
N LYS A 39 1.48 -25.87 -31.52
CA LYS A 39 2.33 -27.03 -31.24
C LYS A 39 3.46 -27.07 -32.26
N ARG A 40 4.70 -27.07 -31.79
CA ARG A 40 5.88 -27.23 -32.65
C ARG A 40 5.79 -28.60 -33.32
N VAL A 41 5.59 -28.63 -34.64
CA VAL A 41 5.68 -29.86 -35.43
C VAL A 41 7.16 -30.18 -35.56
N VAL A 42 7.64 -31.14 -34.78
CA VAL A 42 8.96 -31.73 -34.98
C VAL A 42 8.80 -32.76 -36.08
N VAL A 43 9.14 -32.37 -37.31
CA VAL A 43 9.40 -33.34 -38.38
C VAL A 43 10.70 -34.04 -37.98
N PRO A 44 10.71 -35.37 -37.76
CA PRO A 44 11.95 -36.10 -37.56
C PRO A 44 12.78 -35.95 -38.83
N LYS A 45 13.90 -35.22 -38.75
CA LYS A 45 14.87 -35.19 -39.83
C LYS A 45 15.53 -36.56 -39.88
N ALA A 46 15.14 -37.38 -40.85
CA ALA A 46 15.88 -38.59 -41.19
C ALA A 46 17.32 -38.18 -41.53
N GLY A 47 18.27 -38.62 -40.70
CA GLY A 47 19.71 -38.45 -40.97
C GLY A 47 20.60 -37.97 -39.82
N ALA A 48 20.07 -37.59 -38.66
CA ALA A 48 20.94 -37.28 -37.51
C ALA A 48 21.26 -38.56 -36.72
N ALA A 49 22.35 -39.24 -37.12
CA ALA A 49 22.95 -40.30 -36.32
C ALA A 49 23.29 -39.74 -34.92
N LYS A 50 22.78 -40.39 -33.87
CA LYS A 50 23.24 -40.15 -32.49
C LYS A 50 24.75 -40.43 -32.45
N PRO A 51 25.58 -39.55 -31.86
CA PRO A 51 26.91 -39.97 -31.47
C PRO A 51 26.74 -41.07 -30.42
N ALA A 52 27.27 -42.26 -30.73
CA ALA A 52 27.45 -43.30 -29.73
C ALA A 52 28.28 -42.69 -28.57
N ALA A 53 27.77 -42.81 -27.35
CA ALA A 53 28.57 -42.49 -26.17
C ALA A 53 29.85 -43.35 -26.22
N PRO A 54 31.04 -42.80 -25.91
CA PRO A 54 32.23 -43.61 -25.77
C PRO A 54 31.98 -44.60 -24.63
N GLY A 55 31.80 -45.87 -24.98
CA GLY A 55 31.77 -46.96 -24.01
C GLY A 55 33.14 -47.02 -23.37
N SER A 56 33.23 -46.62 -22.11
CA SER A 56 34.32 -47.08 -21.24
C SER A 56 34.24 -48.60 -21.22
N LYS A 57 35.26 -49.27 -21.76
CA LYS A 57 35.40 -50.71 -21.61
C LYS A 57 35.41 -50.99 -20.10
N PRO A 58 34.62 -51.96 -19.60
CA PRO A 58 34.62 -52.27 -18.18
C PRO A 58 36.01 -52.78 -17.79
N VAL A 59 36.78 -51.96 -17.07
CA VAL A 59 38.05 -52.36 -16.47
C VAL A 59 37.72 -52.97 -15.12
N GLY A 60 37.34 -54.25 -15.11
CA GLY A 60 37.16 -55.01 -13.87
C GLY A 60 36.05 -56.06 -13.93
N ASP A 61 36.30 -57.17 -13.22
CA ASP A 61 35.42 -58.34 -13.12
C ASP A 61 33.99 -57.94 -12.70
N PRO A 62 32.98 -58.16 -13.55
CA PRO A 62 31.58 -57.77 -13.28
C PRO A 62 30.98 -58.48 -12.06
N SER A 63 31.59 -59.57 -11.61
CA SER A 63 31.12 -60.38 -10.47
C SER A 63 31.38 -59.75 -9.10
N LYS A 64 32.28 -58.76 -9.02
CA LYS A 64 32.64 -58.07 -7.77
C LYS A 64 31.83 -56.80 -7.50
N ARG A 65 30.83 -56.52 -8.33
CA ARG A 65 30.02 -55.29 -8.24
C ARG A 65 28.81 -55.55 -7.36
N PRO A 66 28.58 -54.73 -6.31
CA PRO A 66 27.36 -54.85 -5.53
C PRO A 66 26.17 -54.54 -6.45
N ALA A 67 25.39 -55.57 -6.77
CA ALA A 67 24.16 -55.55 -7.57
C ALA A 67 24.24 -55.53 -9.11
N GLY A 68 25.36 -55.88 -9.74
CA GLY A 68 25.39 -56.15 -11.19
C GLY A 68 25.13 -54.93 -12.10
N ILE A 69 25.29 -53.71 -11.57
CA ILE A 69 25.14 -52.44 -12.29
C ILE A 69 26.47 -52.06 -12.95
N SER A 70 26.43 -51.53 -14.18
CA SER A 70 27.65 -51.08 -14.87
C SER A 70 28.27 -49.82 -14.23
N ASP A 71 29.59 -49.60 -14.36
CA ASP A 71 30.27 -48.39 -13.85
C ASP A 71 29.57 -47.10 -14.32
N ALA A 72 29.23 -47.06 -15.62
CA ALA A 72 28.58 -45.91 -16.23
C ALA A 72 27.19 -45.61 -15.63
N GLU A 73 26.47 -46.63 -15.16
CA GLU A 73 25.18 -46.44 -14.49
C GLU A 73 25.35 -46.03 -13.03
N MET A 74 26.33 -46.59 -12.33
CA MET A 74 26.65 -46.19 -10.96
C MET A 74 27.09 -44.72 -10.90
N GLU A 75 27.95 -44.29 -11.81
CA GLU A 75 28.37 -42.88 -11.96
C GLU A 75 27.18 -41.95 -12.24
N ARG A 76 26.25 -42.35 -13.12
CA ARG A 76 25.02 -41.57 -13.38
C ARG A 76 24.16 -41.47 -12.13
N ARG A 77 24.01 -42.54 -11.36
CA ARG A 77 23.25 -42.53 -10.09
C ARG A 77 23.91 -41.61 -9.07
N LEU A 78 25.22 -41.71 -8.90
CA LEU A 78 25.97 -40.84 -7.99
C LEU A 78 25.86 -39.37 -8.40
N LYS A 79 25.99 -39.07 -9.69
CA LYS A 79 25.82 -37.71 -10.23
C LYS A 79 24.39 -37.18 -10.03
N ALA A 80 23.38 -38.02 -10.19
CA ALA A 80 21.99 -37.65 -9.91
C ALA A 80 21.77 -37.36 -8.42
N VAL A 81 22.34 -38.16 -7.52
CA VAL A 81 22.26 -37.91 -6.07
C VAL A 81 22.98 -36.62 -5.68
N GLN A 82 24.17 -36.36 -6.24
CA GLN A 82 24.88 -35.10 -6.02
C GLN A 82 24.09 -33.89 -6.51
N ALA A 83 23.49 -33.97 -7.70
CA ALA A 83 22.64 -32.91 -8.23
C ALA A 83 21.37 -32.70 -7.39
N ALA A 84 20.77 -33.77 -6.87
CA ALA A 84 19.63 -33.68 -5.97
C ALA A 84 19.99 -32.98 -4.65
N LYS A 85 21.14 -33.34 -4.05
CA LYS A 85 21.65 -32.68 -2.83
C LYS A 85 21.96 -31.20 -3.06
N ALA A 86 22.54 -30.84 -4.21
CA ALA A 86 22.79 -29.43 -4.53
C ALA A 86 21.48 -28.63 -4.61
N ARG A 87 20.44 -29.18 -5.27
CA ARG A 87 19.10 -28.56 -5.31
C ARG A 87 18.48 -28.45 -3.92
N GLU A 88 18.62 -29.48 -3.09
CA GLU A 88 18.11 -29.44 -1.71
C GLU A 88 18.76 -28.30 -0.90
N THR A 89 20.07 -28.10 -1.03
CA THR A 89 20.75 -26.99 -0.34
C THR A 89 20.32 -25.62 -0.86
N GLU A 90 20.12 -25.48 -2.17
CA GLU A 90 19.64 -24.23 -2.78
C GLU A 90 18.18 -23.93 -2.38
N GLU A 91 17.32 -24.95 -2.36
CA GLU A 91 15.94 -24.83 -1.91
C GLU A 91 15.83 -24.50 -0.41
N ALA A 92 16.67 -25.10 0.43
CA ALA A 92 16.72 -24.78 1.85
C ALA A 92 17.13 -23.32 2.08
N ALA A 93 18.19 -22.85 1.40
CA ALA A 93 18.62 -21.46 1.47
C ALA A 93 17.54 -20.48 0.95
N ALA A 94 16.83 -20.85 -0.12
CA ALA A 94 15.73 -20.04 -0.65
C ALA A 94 14.55 -19.94 0.34
N ARG A 95 14.18 -21.04 1.00
CA ARG A 95 13.13 -21.04 2.04
C ARG A 95 13.54 -20.18 3.24
N GLU A 96 14.78 -20.31 3.72
CA GLU A 96 15.28 -19.48 4.83
C GLU A 96 15.28 -17.99 4.47
N ALA A 97 15.69 -17.64 3.24
CA ALA A 97 15.66 -16.26 2.78
C ALA A 97 14.22 -15.71 2.68
N GLU A 98 13.28 -16.51 2.17
CA GLU A 98 11.87 -16.12 2.10
C GLU A 98 11.25 -15.96 3.50
N GLU A 99 11.56 -16.84 4.44
CA GLU A 99 11.08 -16.74 5.82
C GLU A 99 11.64 -15.49 6.53
N LYS A 100 12.93 -15.18 6.32
CA LYS A 100 13.54 -13.93 6.81
C LYS A 100 12.87 -12.71 6.20
N ALA A 101 12.66 -12.68 4.88
CA ALA A 101 11.98 -11.57 4.21
C ALA A 101 10.55 -11.36 4.74
N ARG A 102 9.79 -12.44 4.96
CA ARG A 102 8.46 -12.37 5.56
C ARG A 102 8.50 -11.91 7.02
N ALA A 103 9.55 -12.26 7.77
CA ALA A 103 9.72 -11.79 9.15
C ALA A 103 10.04 -10.29 9.18
N GLU A 104 10.97 -9.84 8.36
CA GLU A 104 11.31 -8.41 8.21
C GLU A 104 10.10 -7.58 7.76
N GLU A 105 9.26 -8.08 6.85
CA GLU A 105 8.02 -7.40 6.45
C GLU A 105 7.06 -7.25 7.63
N ARG A 106 6.88 -8.29 8.45
CA ARG A 106 6.04 -8.22 9.65
C ARG A 106 6.58 -7.25 10.67
N GLU A 107 7.90 -7.21 10.86
CA GLU A 107 8.55 -6.27 11.77
C GLU A 107 8.42 -4.83 11.29
N ARG A 108 8.63 -4.56 10.00
CA ARG A 108 8.39 -3.23 9.40
C ARG A 108 6.95 -2.78 9.60
N ARG A 109 5.99 -3.67 9.33
CA ARG A 109 4.57 -3.35 9.53
C ARG A 109 4.24 -3.03 10.99
N ARG A 110 4.87 -3.72 11.96
CA ARG A 110 4.71 -3.41 13.39
C ARG A 110 5.34 -2.07 13.74
N ALA A 111 6.56 -1.80 13.26
CA ALA A 111 7.24 -0.53 13.48
C ALA A 111 6.43 0.66 12.92
N GLU A 112 5.92 0.54 11.69
CA GLU A 112 5.05 1.56 11.07
C GLU A 112 3.75 1.78 11.87
N GLN A 113 3.16 0.72 12.41
CA GLN A 113 1.97 0.82 13.26
C GLN A 113 2.27 1.50 14.59
N GLU A 114 3.40 1.16 15.22
CA GLU A 114 3.84 1.80 16.47
C GLU A 114 4.19 3.27 16.27
N GLU A 115 4.87 3.63 15.18
CA GLU A 115 5.17 5.03 14.85
C GLU A 115 3.87 5.82 14.63
N LYS A 116 2.91 5.22 13.91
CA LYS A 116 1.60 5.84 13.72
C LYS A 116 0.85 6.00 15.03
N GLU A 117 0.84 4.99 15.90
CA GLU A 117 0.19 5.06 17.21
C GLU A 117 0.84 6.12 18.12
N ARG A 118 2.16 6.23 18.11
CA ARG A 118 2.88 7.29 18.84
C ARG A 118 2.51 8.68 18.31
N ALA A 119 2.52 8.86 16.98
CA ALA A 119 2.14 10.13 16.37
C ALA A 119 0.67 10.51 16.65
N ASP A 120 -0.23 9.53 16.65
CA ASP A 120 -1.64 9.76 16.98
C ASP A 120 -1.82 10.05 18.47
N ARG A 121 -1.07 9.38 19.36
CA ARG A 121 -1.06 9.67 20.81
C ARG A 121 -0.53 11.08 21.11
N GLU A 122 0.56 11.51 20.48
CA GLU A 122 1.09 12.86 20.62
C GLU A 122 0.09 13.93 20.15
N ARG A 123 -0.64 13.66 19.05
CA ARG A 123 -1.72 14.54 18.58
C ARG A 123 -2.85 14.63 19.59
N GLU A 124 -3.32 13.49 20.10
CA GLU A 124 -4.37 13.45 21.12
C GLU A 124 -3.96 14.17 22.41
N GLU A 125 -2.74 13.97 22.88
CA GLU A 125 -2.19 14.66 24.05
C GLU A 125 -2.10 16.17 23.82
N SER A 126 -1.67 16.61 22.63
CA SER A 126 -1.63 18.03 22.30
C SER A 126 -3.02 18.68 22.24
N LEU A 127 -4.03 17.93 21.79
CA LEU A 127 -5.42 18.42 21.75
C LEU A 127 -6.03 18.46 23.15
N LYS A 128 -5.76 17.46 23.99
CA LYS A 128 -6.18 17.45 25.40
C LYS A 128 -5.52 18.58 26.17
N ALA A 129 -4.22 18.81 26.00
CA ALA A 129 -3.51 19.92 26.64
C ALA A 129 -4.12 21.28 26.25
N LYS A 130 -4.40 21.51 24.96
CA LYS A 130 -5.07 22.74 24.51
C LYS A 130 -6.47 22.89 25.08
N ALA A 131 -7.25 21.81 25.14
CA ALA A 131 -8.58 21.84 25.73
C ALA A 131 -8.54 22.13 27.24
N GLU A 132 -7.57 21.57 27.98
CA GLU A 132 -7.37 21.85 29.40
C GLU A 132 -6.91 23.29 29.65
N GLU A 133 -6.04 23.85 28.80
CA GLU A 133 -5.64 25.26 28.86
C GLU A 133 -6.83 26.20 28.60
N GLU A 134 -7.66 25.90 27.60
CA GLU A 134 -8.88 26.68 27.33
C GLU A 134 -9.90 26.58 28.47
N GLU A 135 -10.07 25.41 29.09
CA GLU A 135 -10.91 25.22 30.28
C GLU A 135 -10.40 26.03 31.47
N ARG A 136 -9.08 26.01 31.72
CA ARG A 136 -8.48 26.80 32.80
C ARG A 136 -8.64 28.29 32.57
N ALA A 137 -8.39 28.76 31.35
CA ALA A 137 -8.57 30.16 30.97
C ALA A 137 -10.04 30.60 31.13
N LYS A 138 -11.02 29.76 30.77
CA LYS A 138 -12.44 30.04 30.99
C LYS A 138 -12.78 30.13 32.47
N ARG A 139 -12.30 29.19 33.30
CA ARG A 139 -12.53 29.21 34.75
C ARG A 139 -11.88 30.42 35.43
N GLU A 140 -10.68 30.81 35.02
CA GLU A 140 -10.00 32.01 35.51
C GLU A 140 -10.74 33.29 35.09
N ALA A 141 -11.22 33.35 33.84
CA ALA A 141 -12.04 34.48 33.37
C ALA A 141 -13.39 34.57 34.10
N GLU A 142 -14.06 33.45 34.34
CA GLU A 142 -15.29 33.38 35.13
C GLU A 142 -15.07 33.76 36.59
N ALA A 143 -13.98 33.29 37.20
CA ALA A 143 -13.61 33.66 38.56
C ALA A 143 -13.26 35.16 38.68
N ALA A 144 -12.55 35.72 37.69
CA ALA A 144 -12.25 37.15 37.62
C ALA A 144 -13.53 37.98 37.41
N ALA A 145 -14.46 37.53 36.58
CA ALA A 145 -15.75 38.19 36.39
C ALA A 145 -16.62 38.14 37.66
N GLN A 146 -16.64 37.00 38.37
CA GLN A 146 -17.33 36.88 39.65
C GLN A 146 -16.67 37.74 40.74
N ALA A 147 -15.34 37.81 40.80
CA ALA A 147 -14.62 38.68 41.73
C ALA A 147 -14.88 40.16 41.44
N ALA A 148 -14.96 40.56 40.17
CA ALA A 148 -15.32 41.93 39.77
C ALA A 148 -16.79 42.27 40.10
N ALA A 149 -17.71 41.30 40.00
CA ALA A 149 -19.12 41.47 40.37
C ALA A 149 -19.36 41.43 41.89
N ALA A 150 -18.50 40.74 42.65
CA ALA A 150 -18.55 40.64 44.11
C ALA A 150 -17.76 41.74 44.84
N ALA A 151 -17.03 42.59 44.11
CA ALA A 151 -16.42 43.79 44.68
C ALA A 151 -17.55 44.71 45.23
N PRO A 152 -17.60 44.97 46.54
CA PRO A 152 -18.62 45.86 47.10
C PRO A 152 -18.41 47.26 46.53
N ALA A 153 -19.51 47.90 46.11
CA ALA A 153 -19.53 49.32 45.85
C ALA A 153 -19.04 50.05 47.11
N GLU A 154 -17.82 50.59 47.08
CA GLU A 154 -17.39 51.57 48.05
C GLU A 154 -18.36 52.77 47.99
N PRO A 155 -18.74 53.35 49.14
CA PRO A 155 -19.81 54.33 49.21
C PRO A 155 -19.42 55.57 48.41
N ALA A 156 -20.34 56.02 47.56
CA ALA A 156 -20.26 57.28 46.86
C ALA A 156 -19.91 58.41 47.85
N VAL A 157 -18.66 58.88 47.79
CA VAL A 157 -18.25 60.11 48.45
C VAL A 157 -19.04 61.24 47.78
N ALA A 158 -20.01 61.78 48.52
CA ALA A 158 -20.83 62.89 48.09
C ALA A 158 -19.94 64.07 47.65
N ARG A 159 -20.04 64.44 46.37
CA ARG A 159 -19.66 65.79 45.92
C ARG A 159 -20.76 66.76 46.34
N PRO A 160 -20.50 67.78 47.18
CA PRO A 160 -21.35 68.94 47.19
C PRO A 160 -20.95 69.85 46.01
N THR A 161 -21.85 69.94 45.04
CA THR A 161 -21.88 71.02 44.05
C THR A 161 -22.17 72.34 44.77
N ALA A 162 -21.30 73.34 44.65
CA ALA A 162 -21.59 74.70 45.06
C ALA A 162 -21.43 75.66 43.87
N ASN A 163 -22.60 76.06 43.34
CA ASN A 163 -22.96 77.25 42.58
C ASN A 163 -21.95 77.96 41.64
N LYS A 164 -22.37 78.02 40.38
CA LYS A 164 -21.89 78.92 39.32
C LYS A 164 -22.41 80.35 39.57
N ALA A 165 -21.47 81.27 39.82
CA ALA A 165 -21.28 82.67 39.34
C ALA A 165 -22.47 83.67 39.28
N PRO A 166 -22.21 84.99 39.46
CA PRO A 166 -21.61 85.77 38.36
C PRO A 166 -20.48 86.75 38.79
N PRO A 167 -19.54 87.12 37.90
CA PRO A 167 -18.63 88.23 38.15
C PRO A 167 -19.23 89.54 37.61
N ALA A 168 -19.28 90.58 38.43
CA ALA A 168 -19.54 91.93 37.96
C ALA A 168 -18.72 92.97 38.74
N ALA A 169 -18.05 93.82 37.94
CA ALA A 169 -17.52 95.15 38.22
C ALA A 169 -16.25 95.29 39.08
N THR A 170 -15.16 95.67 38.41
CA THR A 170 -14.17 96.63 38.94
C THR A 170 -13.98 97.79 37.92
N PRO A 171 -13.57 98.98 38.39
CA PRO A 171 -13.95 100.26 37.77
C PRO A 171 -12.95 100.80 36.72
N ARG A 172 -13.47 101.68 35.84
CA ARG A 172 -12.71 102.55 34.92
C ARG A 172 -11.63 103.34 35.67
N LYS A 173 -10.45 103.43 35.05
CA LYS A 173 -9.52 104.56 35.22
C LYS A 173 -9.27 105.22 33.87
N THR A 174 -9.27 106.54 33.95
CA THR A 174 -9.12 107.61 32.95
C THR A 174 -8.07 107.38 31.89
#